data_AF-A0A9P0CBG8-F1
#
_entry.id   AF-A0A9P0CBG8-F1
#
_cell.length_a   1.000
_cell.length_b   1.000
_cell.length_c   1.000
_cell.angle_alpha   90.00
_cell.angle_beta   90.00
_cell.angle_gamma   90.00
#
_symmetry.space_group_name_H-M   'P 1'
#
loop_
_entity.id
_entity.type
_entity.pdbx_description
1 polymer ?
#
loop_
_entity_poly.entity_id
_entity_poly.type
_entity_poly.pdbx_seq_one_letter_code
_entity_poly.pdbx_strand_id
1 'polypeptide(L)'
;MTAGLWLRQLMLFFSVILICQLYDVVHADLAEEQQNHTAKKTDSSSVSNAKKSDERKHPTKQHPQVYVSSSSNFSEVRHSPAFVDKTLFLREWLVRRPKYWFVTAPPGFGKSTLATMAVQFLNASYEIVNGTTKYNDKYETPAYELFRDTNIFEMKEFCDEHFQNHAVIFLDLAPLSTTTQATFKKVEDFNSQDFHKNFKIVIKKMMSYYPSLLHHKKMTNYERKSFERYLAEGIDTPVGPGKIWQSAYFLMQLLRKCVKKNVVVVVDSYDALCIPSMFGETSLVSPTIL
;
A
#
# COMPACT_ATOMS: atom_id res chain seq x y z
N MET A 1 -24.07 8.28 -28.60
CA MET A 1 -23.05 8.18 -27.53
C MET A 1 -21.71 8.57 -28.14
N THR A 2 -20.87 9.35 -27.44
CA THR A 2 -19.68 9.99 -28.03
C THR A 2 -18.39 9.19 -27.80
N ALA A 3 -17.44 9.30 -28.74
CA ALA A 3 -16.18 8.55 -28.73
C ALA A 3 -15.34 8.73 -27.45
N GLY A 4 -15.45 9.89 -26.79
CA GLY A 4 -14.76 10.15 -25.51
C GLY A 4 -15.19 9.21 -24.37
N LEU A 5 -16.37 8.60 -24.41
CA LEU A 5 -16.79 7.60 -23.42
C LEU A 5 -16.05 6.27 -23.64
N TRP A 6 -15.92 5.84 -24.89
CA TRP A 6 -15.13 4.66 -25.28
C TRP A 6 -13.65 4.87 -24.94
N LEU A 7 -13.09 6.04 -25.25
CA LEU A 7 -11.70 6.36 -24.93
C LEU A 7 -11.44 6.31 -23.41
N ARG A 8 -12.35 6.84 -22.58
CA ARG A 8 -12.28 6.76 -21.11
C ARG A 8 -12.33 5.32 -20.60
N GLN A 9 -13.16 4.46 -21.19
CA GLN A 9 -13.20 3.03 -20.85
C GLN A 9 -11.90 2.32 -21.25
N LEU A 10 -11.36 2.61 -22.44
CA LEU A 10 -10.09 2.05 -22.92
C LEU A 10 -8.92 2.44 -22.02
N MET A 11 -8.84 3.72 -21.61
CA MET A 11 -7.80 4.25 -20.73
C MET A 11 -7.83 3.61 -19.33
N LEU A 12 -9.03 3.37 -18.78
CA LEU A 12 -9.17 2.60 -17.53
C LEU A 12 -8.64 1.17 -17.70
N PHE A 13 -9.01 0.48 -18.78
CA PHE A 13 -8.45 -0.85 -19.09
C PHE A 13 -6.92 -0.83 -19.22
N PHE A 14 -6.33 0.14 -19.92
CA PHE A 14 -4.86 0.23 -20.05
C PHE A 14 -4.16 0.52 -18.72
N SER A 15 -4.75 1.33 -17.83
CA SER A 15 -4.19 1.55 -16.48
C SER A 15 -4.15 0.26 -15.64
N VAL A 16 -5.17 -0.60 -15.76
CA VAL A 16 -5.19 -1.93 -15.14
C VAL A 16 -4.17 -2.87 -15.80
N ILE A 17 -4.06 -2.86 -17.13
CA ILE A 17 -3.11 -3.71 -17.88
C ILE A 17 -1.65 -3.38 -17.52
N LEU A 18 -1.28 -2.10 -17.35
CA LEU A 18 0.06 -1.73 -16.89
C LEU A 18 0.39 -2.29 -15.49
N ILE A 19 -0.61 -2.33 -14.61
CA ILE A 19 -0.47 -2.90 -13.25
C ILE A 19 -0.41 -4.45 -13.30
N CYS A 20 -1.08 -5.09 -14.26
CA CYS A 20 -0.90 -6.53 -14.52
C CYS A 20 0.49 -6.85 -15.08
N GLN A 21 1.04 -6.02 -15.99
CA GLN A 21 2.41 -6.19 -16.49
C GLN A 21 3.46 -5.97 -15.38
N LEU A 22 3.18 -5.10 -14.40
CA LEU A 22 3.95 -4.97 -13.17
C LEU A 22 3.98 -6.27 -12.34
N TYR A 23 2.94 -7.11 -12.49
CA TYR A 23 2.78 -8.37 -11.77
C TYR A 23 3.46 -9.54 -12.48
N ASP A 24 3.25 -9.70 -13.79
CA ASP A 24 3.77 -10.84 -14.56
C ASP A 24 5.31 -10.87 -14.57
N VAL A 25 5.96 -9.71 -14.68
CA VAL A 25 7.43 -9.58 -14.60
C VAL A 25 7.97 -9.94 -13.22
N VAL A 26 7.19 -9.72 -12.14
CA VAL A 26 7.57 -10.10 -10.77
C VAL A 26 7.25 -11.58 -10.49
N HIS A 27 6.36 -12.20 -11.26
CA HIS A 27 5.94 -13.59 -11.06
C HIS A 27 6.66 -14.64 -11.91
N ALA A 28 7.34 -14.24 -12.99
CA ALA A 28 8.19 -15.15 -13.76
C ALA A 28 9.27 -15.79 -12.85
N ASP A 29 10.03 -14.98 -12.11
CA ASP A 29 11.03 -15.45 -11.14
C ASP A 29 10.44 -16.25 -9.96
N LEU A 30 9.17 -15.98 -9.58
CA LEU A 30 8.53 -16.61 -8.43
C LEU A 30 7.89 -17.97 -8.75
N ALA A 31 7.75 -18.32 -10.03
CA ALA A 31 7.08 -19.53 -10.48
C ALA A 31 7.94 -20.81 -10.29
N GLU A 32 9.26 -20.71 -10.36
CA GLU A 32 10.18 -21.85 -10.18
C GLU A 32 10.14 -22.39 -8.73
N GLU A 33 9.98 -21.51 -7.73
CA GLU A 33 10.02 -21.88 -6.31
C GLU A 33 8.75 -22.65 -5.86
N GLN A 34 7.63 -22.53 -6.58
CA GLN A 34 6.34 -23.13 -6.18
C GLN A 34 6.04 -24.51 -6.77
N GLN A 35 6.80 -25.03 -7.75
CA GLN A 35 6.53 -26.36 -8.32
C GLN A 35 6.83 -27.54 -7.38
N ASN A 36 7.63 -27.34 -6.32
CA ASN A 36 8.10 -28.43 -5.45
C ASN A 36 7.17 -28.80 -4.28
N HIS A 37 6.08 -28.04 -4.00
CA HIS A 37 5.25 -28.27 -2.81
C HIS A 37 3.76 -28.56 -3.08
N THR A 38 3.55 -29.83 -3.47
CA THR A 38 2.42 -30.68 -3.03
C THR A 38 1.07 -30.50 -3.72
N ALA A 39 0.42 -31.63 -4.01
CA ALA A 39 -0.88 -31.73 -4.67
C ALA A 39 -1.95 -32.44 -3.82
N LYS A 40 -3.20 -32.42 -4.31
CA LYS A 40 -4.43 -33.15 -3.92
C LYS A 40 -5.45 -32.46 -2.98
N LYS A 41 -6.57 -32.10 -3.64
CA LYS A 41 -7.99 -32.42 -3.36
C LYS A 41 -8.73 -31.68 -2.19
N THR A 42 -9.95 -31.16 -2.37
CA THR A 42 -11.28 -31.72 -2.86
C THR A 42 -12.02 -32.47 -1.75
N ASP A 43 -13.28 -32.21 -1.36
CA ASP A 43 -14.33 -31.22 -1.76
C ASP A 43 -15.12 -30.79 -0.47
N SER A 44 -16.25 -30.06 -0.38
CA SER A 44 -17.35 -29.74 -1.33
C SER A 44 -18.10 -28.41 -1.04
N SER A 45 -19.40 -28.43 -0.62
CA SER A 45 -20.32 -27.26 -0.68
C SER A 45 -21.53 -27.33 0.27
N SER A 46 -22.15 -26.18 0.56
CA SER A 46 -23.61 -26.01 0.81
C SER A 46 -23.98 -24.51 0.94
N VAL A 47 -25.28 -24.17 0.96
CA VAL A 47 -25.80 -22.87 0.47
C VAL A 47 -27.00 -22.33 1.28
N SER A 48 -27.10 -20.99 1.37
CA SER A 48 -28.28 -20.18 1.78
C SER A 48 -28.63 -20.13 3.29
N ASN A 49 -29.47 -19.21 3.80
CA ASN A 49 -30.25 -18.14 3.12
C ASN A 49 -30.45 -16.89 4.02
N ALA A 50 -30.89 -15.77 3.44
CA ALA A 50 -31.05 -14.49 4.12
C ALA A 50 -32.50 -14.18 4.57
N LYS A 51 -32.66 -13.29 5.57
CA LYS A 51 -33.94 -12.62 5.89
C LYS A 51 -33.77 -11.13 6.22
N LYS A 52 -34.70 -10.34 5.70
CA LYS A 52 -35.08 -8.97 6.11
C LYS A 52 -35.99 -9.05 7.36
N SER A 53 -36.35 -8.02 8.11
CA SER A 53 -36.12 -6.55 8.17
C SER A 53 -36.75 -6.04 9.47
N ASP A 54 -36.41 -4.82 9.93
CA ASP A 54 -37.48 -3.83 10.19
C ASP A 54 -36.98 -2.38 10.23
N GLU A 55 -37.84 -1.41 9.87
CA GLU A 55 -37.55 0.02 10.05
C GLU A 55 -38.18 0.55 11.35
N ARG A 56 -37.41 1.25 12.20
CA ARG A 56 -37.98 2.12 13.23
C ARG A 56 -37.35 3.51 13.19
N LYS A 57 -38.16 4.48 12.77
CA LYS A 57 -37.81 5.91 12.69
C LYS A 57 -37.97 6.53 14.08
N HIS A 58 -36.89 7.10 14.63
CA HIS A 58 -36.93 7.89 15.85
C HIS A 58 -36.25 9.26 15.64
N PRO A 59 -36.64 10.30 16.40
CA PRO A 59 -36.47 11.68 15.95
C PRO A 59 -35.02 12.17 16.05
N THR A 60 -34.57 12.87 15.02
CA THR A 60 -33.23 13.45 14.96
C THR A 60 -33.07 14.61 15.95
N LYS A 61 -32.64 14.30 17.19
CA LYS A 61 -31.97 15.30 18.02
C LYS A 61 -30.69 15.72 17.28
N GLN A 62 -30.51 17.02 17.09
CA GLN A 62 -29.30 17.54 16.46
C GLN A 62 -28.10 17.21 17.35
N HIS A 63 -27.19 16.37 16.85
CA HIS A 63 -25.93 16.11 17.54
C HIS A 63 -25.09 17.39 17.59
N PRO A 64 -24.39 17.68 18.71
CA PRO A 64 -23.36 18.71 18.71
C PRO A 64 -22.30 18.37 17.65
N GLN A 65 -21.65 19.39 17.09
CA GLN A 65 -20.68 19.22 16.01
C GLN A 65 -19.65 18.13 16.36
N VAL A 66 -19.62 17.10 15.53
CA VAL A 66 -18.99 15.82 15.86
C VAL A 66 -17.47 15.98 15.96
N TYR A 67 -16.86 15.31 16.94
CA TYR A 67 -15.40 15.21 17.16
C TYR A 67 -14.68 14.43 16.03
N VAL A 68 -14.84 14.85 14.78
CA VAL A 68 -14.15 14.24 13.64
C VAL A 68 -12.67 14.60 13.73
N SER A 69 -11.81 13.61 13.96
CA SER A 69 -10.36 13.79 13.82
C SER A 69 -10.04 14.23 12.38
N SER A 70 -9.34 15.34 12.24
CA SER A 70 -8.84 15.82 10.95
C SER A 70 -7.66 15.00 10.41
N SER A 71 -7.11 14.10 11.23
CA SER A 71 -5.97 13.25 10.87
C SER A 71 -6.40 11.89 10.36
N SER A 72 -5.70 11.39 9.35
CA SER A 72 -5.82 10.02 8.84
C SER A 72 -4.91 9.03 9.58
N ASN A 73 -3.91 9.48 10.33
CA ASN A 73 -2.92 8.64 10.98
C ASN A 73 -3.52 7.85 12.16
N PHE A 74 -3.40 6.52 12.15
CA PHE A 74 -3.90 5.67 13.23
C PHE A 74 -3.41 6.10 14.62
N SER A 75 -2.15 6.52 14.79
CA SER A 75 -1.64 6.88 16.13
C SER A 75 -2.28 8.14 16.72
N GLU A 76 -2.81 9.03 15.87
CA GLU A 76 -3.55 10.22 16.29
C GLU A 76 -5.04 9.88 16.48
N VAL A 77 -5.62 9.10 15.56
CA VAL A 77 -7.04 8.67 15.66
C VAL A 77 -7.28 7.75 16.87
N ARG A 78 -6.33 6.88 17.22
CA ARG A 78 -6.34 5.97 18.39
C ARG A 78 -6.50 6.66 19.74
N HIS A 79 -6.08 7.93 19.82
CA HIS A 79 -6.17 8.77 21.02
C HIS A 79 -7.31 9.81 20.93
N SER A 80 -8.05 9.85 19.82
CA SER A 80 -9.18 10.78 19.64
C SER A 80 -10.45 10.25 20.34
N PRO A 81 -11.32 11.14 20.86
CA PRO A 81 -12.58 10.73 21.52
C PRO A 81 -13.62 10.14 20.54
N ALA A 82 -13.36 10.16 19.23
CA ALA A 82 -14.16 9.50 18.20
C ALA A 82 -13.50 8.20 17.67
N PHE A 83 -12.51 7.65 18.40
CA PHE A 83 -11.96 6.34 18.07
C PHE A 83 -13.05 5.26 18.12
N VAL A 84 -13.19 4.54 17.01
CA VAL A 84 -13.96 3.29 16.95
C VAL A 84 -12.98 2.19 16.60
N ASP A 85 -12.83 1.22 17.49
CA ASP A 85 -11.90 0.12 17.25
C ASP A 85 -12.35 -0.74 16.07
N LYS A 86 -11.49 -0.78 15.05
CA LYS A 86 -11.65 -1.59 13.83
C LYS A 86 -10.50 -2.59 13.65
N THR A 87 -9.67 -2.81 14.67
CA THR A 87 -8.45 -3.64 14.58
C THR A 87 -8.73 -5.06 14.11
N LEU A 88 -9.89 -5.65 14.46
CA LEU A 88 -10.34 -6.96 13.99
C LEU A 88 -10.40 -7.12 12.46
N PHE A 89 -10.42 -6.01 11.70
CA PHE A 89 -10.18 -5.99 10.25
C PHE A 89 -8.90 -6.75 9.84
N LEU A 90 -7.82 -6.55 10.60
CA LEU A 90 -6.52 -7.16 10.31
C LEU A 90 -6.60 -8.69 10.44
N ARG A 91 -7.36 -9.20 11.41
CA ARG A 91 -7.64 -10.64 11.55
C ARG A 91 -8.39 -11.18 10.33
N GLU A 92 -9.45 -10.52 9.87
CA GLU A 92 -10.22 -10.97 8.70
C GLU A 92 -9.34 -11.04 7.45
N TRP A 93 -8.52 -10.02 7.22
CA TRP A 93 -7.60 -9.93 6.08
C TRP A 93 -6.47 -10.98 6.16
N LEU A 94 -5.75 -11.07 7.27
CA LEU A 94 -4.54 -11.88 7.41
C LEU A 94 -4.82 -13.37 7.61
N VAL A 95 -5.98 -13.75 8.17
CA VAL A 95 -6.40 -15.17 8.24
C VAL A 95 -6.86 -15.68 6.87
N ARG A 96 -7.56 -14.87 6.06
CA ARG A 96 -8.03 -15.30 4.73
C ARG A 96 -6.93 -15.37 3.67
N ARG A 97 -5.76 -14.75 3.94
CA ARG A 97 -4.58 -14.67 3.03
C ARG A 97 -4.93 -14.46 1.54
N PRO A 98 -5.80 -13.47 1.23
CA PRO A 98 -6.22 -13.21 -0.14
C PRO A 98 -5.04 -12.69 -0.97
N LYS A 99 -4.95 -13.10 -2.25
CA LYS A 99 -3.92 -12.61 -3.18
C LYS A 99 -3.91 -11.08 -3.30
N TYR A 100 -5.10 -10.49 -3.33
CA TYR A 100 -5.34 -9.04 -3.27
C TYR A 100 -6.55 -8.77 -2.39
N TRP A 101 -6.57 -7.65 -1.68
CA TRP A 101 -7.71 -7.21 -0.87
C TRP A 101 -7.91 -5.71 -1.03
N PHE A 102 -9.13 -5.29 -1.36
CA PHE A 102 -9.46 -3.90 -1.69
C PHE A 102 -10.45 -3.34 -0.67
N VAL A 103 -10.05 -2.26 0.02
CA VAL A 103 -10.92 -1.53 0.95
C VAL A 103 -11.56 -0.35 0.21
N THR A 104 -12.73 -0.58 -0.38
CA THR A 104 -13.48 0.46 -1.09
C THR A 104 -14.50 1.15 -0.17
N ALA A 105 -14.41 2.47 -0.09
CA ALA A 105 -15.33 3.33 0.67
C ALA A 105 -15.20 4.78 0.19
N PRO A 106 -16.20 5.66 0.43
CA PRO A 106 -16.11 7.08 0.08
C PRO A 106 -14.94 7.82 0.78
N PRO A 107 -14.63 9.06 0.39
CA PRO A 107 -13.73 9.94 1.15
C PRO A 107 -14.19 10.10 2.60
N GLY A 108 -13.25 10.23 3.54
CA GLY A 108 -13.53 10.40 4.98
C GLY A 108 -13.84 9.12 5.77
N PHE A 109 -14.11 7.97 5.13
CA PHE A 109 -14.50 6.73 5.84
C PHE A 109 -13.36 6.01 6.60
N GLY A 110 -12.19 6.64 6.74
CA GLY A 110 -11.04 6.09 7.49
C GLY A 110 -10.20 5.05 6.76
N LYS A 111 -10.22 5.01 5.40
CA LYS A 111 -9.41 4.08 4.59
C LYS A 111 -7.92 4.15 4.95
N SER A 112 -7.34 5.35 4.89
CA SER A 112 -5.95 5.64 5.26
C SER A 112 -5.63 5.34 6.73
N THR A 113 -6.63 5.40 7.61
CA THR A 113 -6.49 5.00 9.01
C THR A 113 -6.39 3.49 9.16
N LEU A 114 -7.16 2.71 8.40
CA LEU A 114 -6.98 1.25 8.32
C LEU A 114 -5.64 0.87 7.68
N ALA A 115 -5.19 1.62 6.67
CA ALA A 115 -3.89 1.41 6.03
C ALA A 115 -2.72 1.70 6.99
N THR A 116 -2.71 2.86 7.66
CA THR A 116 -1.66 3.20 8.65
C THR A 116 -1.71 2.30 9.89
N MET A 117 -2.90 1.88 10.33
CA MET A 117 -3.09 0.85 11.36
C MET A 117 -2.43 -0.48 10.94
N ALA A 118 -2.64 -0.93 9.70
CA ALA A 118 -2.00 -2.13 9.18
C ALA A 118 -0.47 -2.02 9.16
N VAL A 119 0.09 -0.87 8.73
CA VAL A 119 1.54 -0.62 8.78
C VAL A 119 2.06 -0.69 10.22
N GLN A 120 1.40 -0.01 11.16
CA GLN A 120 1.85 0.08 12.56
C GLN A 120 1.69 -1.25 13.31
N PHE A 121 0.71 -2.09 12.96
CA PHE A 121 0.53 -3.43 13.55
C PHE A 121 1.54 -4.44 13.00
N LEU A 122 1.78 -4.45 11.69
CA LEU A 122 2.55 -5.51 11.02
C LEU A 122 4.06 -5.26 11.03
N ASN A 123 4.50 -4.00 10.94
CA ASN A 123 5.90 -3.70 10.65
C ASN A 123 6.81 -3.93 11.87
N ALA A 124 7.84 -4.74 11.68
CA ALA A 124 8.76 -5.13 12.74
C ALA A 124 9.59 -3.96 13.25
N SER A 125 9.62 -3.76 14.57
CA SER A 125 10.51 -2.80 15.20
C SER A 125 11.94 -3.36 15.25
N TYR A 126 12.88 -2.72 14.56
CA TYR A 126 14.27 -3.12 14.55
C TYR A 126 15.23 -1.93 14.44
N GLU A 127 16.45 -2.15 14.88
CA GLU A 127 17.61 -1.27 14.69
C GLU A 127 18.72 -2.01 13.95
N ILE A 128 19.74 -1.28 13.45
CA ILE A 128 20.91 -1.87 12.79
C ILE A 128 22.15 -1.54 13.60
N VAL A 129 22.58 -2.51 14.41
CA VAL A 129 23.72 -2.41 15.32
C VAL A 129 24.87 -3.21 14.73
N ASN A 130 26.07 -2.61 14.66
CA ASN A 130 27.26 -3.23 14.07
C ASN A 130 26.96 -3.82 12.67
N GLY A 131 26.23 -3.06 11.86
CA GLY A 131 25.77 -3.42 10.52
C GLY A 131 24.86 -4.64 10.44
N THR A 132 24.18 -5.01 11.53
CA THR A 132 23.33 -6.21 11.61
C THR A 132 21.96 -5.84 12.18
N THR A 133 20.88 -6.35 11.58
CA THR A 133 19.51 -6.17 12.09
C THR A 133 19.37 -6.80 13.48
N LYS A 134 19.03 -5.99 14.49
CA LYS A 134 18.61 -6.40 15.83
C LYS A 134 17.14 -5.99 16.02
N TYR A 135 16.31 -6.94 16.43
CA TYR A 135 14.91 -6.68 16.76
C TYR A 135 14.77 -6.14 18.17
N ASN A 136 13.81 -5.26 18.38
CA ASN A 136 13.37 -4.84 19.70
C ASN A 136 12.37 -5.87 20.26
N ASP A 137 12.18 -5.93 21.57
CA ASP A 137 11.05 -6.69 22.12
C ASP A 137 9.76 -6.00 21.67
N LYS A 138 8.82 -6.77 21.09
CA LYS A 138 7.54 -6.26 20.58
C LYS A 138 6.71 -5.58 21.68
N TYR A 139 6.85 -6.01 22.93
CA TYR A 139 6.16 -5.46 24.10
C TYR A 139 6.74 -4.13 24.59
N GLU A 140 7.95 -3.75 24.17
CA GLU A 140 8.62 -2.49 24.55
C GLU A 140 8.50 -1.39 23.48
N THR A 141 7.68 -1.61 22.43
CA THR A 141 7.62 -0.68 21.28
C THR A 141 6.47 0.33 21.37
N PRO A 142 6.58 1.50 20.70
CA PRO A 142 5.47 2.44 20.56
C PRO A 142 4.22 1.85 19.89
N ALA A 143 4.33 0.75 19.13
CA ALA A 143 3.17 0.08 18.58
C ALA A 143 2.41 -0.73 19.64
N TYR A 144 3.09 -1.32 20.63
CA TYR A 144 2.42 -2.01 21.72
C TYR A 144 1.53 -1.04 22.52
N GLU A 145 2.05 0.15 22.81
CA GLU A 145 1.28 1.23 23.45
C GLU A 145 0.06 1.69 22.63
N LEU A 146 0.10 1.55 21.29
CA LEU A 146 -1.02 1.88 20.39
C LEU A 146 -2.07 0.75 20.29
N PHE A 147 -1.63 -0.51 20.35
CA PHE A 147 -2.50 -1.67 20.15
C PHE A 147 -2.94 -2.37 21.45
N ARG A 148 -2.35 -2.06 22.61
CA ARG A 148 -2.95 -2.45 23.90
C ARG A 148 -4.37 -1.89 24.01
N ASP A 149 -5.19 -2.61 24.78
CA ASP A 149 -6.60 -2.28 25.02
C ASP A 149 -7.43 -2.15 23.72
N THR A 150 -7.02 -2.87 22.66
CA THR A 150 -7.81 -3.05 21.42
C THR A 150 -8.22 -4.50 21.25
N ASN A 151 -9.37 -4.74 20.62
CA ASN A 151 -10.01 -6.05 20.47
C ASN A 151 -9.10 -7.11 19.79
N ILE A 152 -8.13 -6.68 18.96
CA ILE A 152 -7.18 -7.63 18.36
C ILE A 152 -6.14 -8.16 19.36
N PHE A 153 -5.79 -7.38 20.39
CA PHE A 153 -4.76 -7.76 21.36
C PHE A 153 -5.25 -8.78 22.41
N GLU A 154 -6.57 -8.97 22.50
CA GLU A 154 -7.16 -10.13 23.19
C GLU A 154 -6.77 -11.45 22.50
N MET A 155 -6.53 -11.42 21.18
CA MET A 155 -6.16 -12.58 20.36
C MET A 155 -4.65 -12.86 20.42
N LYS A 156 -4.17 -13.38 21.55
CA LYS A 156 -2.75 -13.65 21.82
C LYS A 156 -2.04 -14.40 20.69
N GLU A 157 -2.53 -15.58 20.31
CA GLU A 157 -1.95 -16.42 19.24
C GLU A 157 -1.79 -15.67 17.90
N PHE A 158 -2.79 -14.86 17.54
CA PHE A 158 -2.75 -14.05 16.32
C PHE A 158 -1.73 -12.91 16.41
N CYS A 159 -1.60 -12.29 17.59
CA CYS A 159 -0.56 -11.30 17.85
C CYS A 159 0.84 -11.93 17.98
N ASP A 160 0.94 -13.21 18.34
CA ASP A 160 2.20 -13.95 18.31
C ASP A 160 2.63 -14.30 16.87
N GLU A 161 1.70 -14.61 15.97
CA GLU A 161 2.02 -14.80 14.55
C GLU A 161 2.29 -13.47 13.82
N HIS A 162 1.47 -12.43 14.01
CA HIS A 162 1.44 -11.27 13.10
C HIS A 162 1.92 -9.93 13.68
N PHE A 163 1.84 -9.68 14.99
CA PHE A 163 2.18 -8.36 15.54
C PHE A 163 3.68 -8.10 15.44
N GLN A 164 4.05 -7.05 14.72
CA GLN A 164 5.43 -6.65 14.42
C GLN A 164 6.32 -7.79 13.85
N ASN A 165 5.71 -8.75 13.14
CA ASN A 165 6.43 -9.91 12.62
C ASN A 165 6.70 -9.85 11.10
N HIS A 166 6.39 -8.73 10.45
CA HIS A 166 6.50 -8.55 9.00
C HIS A 166 7.37 -7.33 8.66
N ALA A 167 7.76 -7.19 7.39
CA ALA A 167 8.26 -5.93 6.85
C ALA A 167 7.19 -5.33 5.93
N VAL A 168 6.88 -4.04 6.05
CA VAL A 168 5.75 -3.43 5.32
C VAL A 168 6.23 -2.41 4.28
N ILE A 169 5.95 -2.66 3.00
CA ILE A 169 6.12 -1.66 1.95
C ILE A 169 4.83 -0.83 1.90
N PHE A 170 4.91 0.42 2.34
CA PHE A 170 3.79 1.36 2.29
C PHE A 170 3.88 2.27 1.07
N LEU A 171 2.83 2.24 0.24
CA LEU A 171 2.69 3.03 -0.98
C LEU A 171 1.51 4.01 -0.82
N ASP A 172 1.81 5.20 -0.30
CA ASP A 172 0.89 6.35 -0.32
C ASP A 172 0.86 6.96 -1.73
N LEU A 173 -0.20 6.70 -2.48
CA LEU A 173 -0.39 7.22 -3.84
C LEU A 173 -1.07 8.61 -3.88
N ALA A 174 -1.39 9.22 -2.73
CA ALA A 174 -2.06 10.52 -2.67
C ALA A 174 -1.38 11.63 -3.49
N PRO A 175 -0.03 11.72 -3.61
CA PRO A 175 0.62 12.70 -4.50
C PRO A 175 0.12 12.66 -5.95
N LEU A 176 -0.28 11.48 -6.46
CA LEU A 176 -0.72 11.31 -7.84
C LEU A 176 -2.11 11.95 -8.11
N SER A 177 -2.89 12.24 -7.07
CA SER A 177 -4.21 12.88 -7.20
C SER A 177 -4.17 14.27 -7.83
N THR A 178 -3.00 14.92 -7.83
CA THR A 178 -2.79 16.25 -8.40
C THR A 178 -2.24 16.23 -9.84
N THR A 179 -2.02 15.04 -10.43
CA THR A 179 -1.44 14.94 -11.78
C THR A 179 -2.49 15.19 -12.86
N THR A 180 -2.12 16.02 -13.83
CA THR A 180 -3.00 16.49 -14.93
C THR A 180 -3.00 15.55 -16.14
N GLN A 181 -1.96 14.73 -16.30
CA GLN A 181 -1.71 13.93 -17.50
C GLN A 181 -1.92 12.42 -17.22
N ALA A 182 -2.97 11.84 -17.82
CA ALA A 182 -3.26 10.42 -17.75
C ALA A 182 -2.38 9.53 -18.67
N THR A 183 -1.58 10.14 -19.55
CA THR A 183 -0.81 9.44 -20.60
C THR A 183 0.53 10.11 -20.88
N PHE A 184 1.54 9.28 -21.08
CA PHE A 184 2.91 9.65 -21.43
C PHE A 184 2.99 10.27 -22.83
N LYS A 185 3.10 11.61 -22.92
CA LYS A 185 3.44 12.28 -24.17
C LYS A 185 4.94 12.09 -24.48
N LYS A 186 5.27 11.05 -25.25
CA LYS A 186 6.64 10.68 -25.67
C LYS A 186 7.61 10.35 -24.51
N VAL A 187 8.79 9.84 -24.88
CA VAL A 187 9.87 9.42 -23.96
C VAL A 187 10.68 10.62 -23.45
N GLU A 188 10.83 11.67 -24.27
CA GLU A 188 11.66 12.85 -23.99
C GLU A 188 11.11 13.71 -22.83
N ASP A 189 9.78 13.77 -22.66
CA ASP A 189 9.10 14.53 -21.60
C ASP A 189 9.05 13.81 -20.23
N PHE A 190 9.76 12.69 -20.05
CA PHE A 190 9.66 11.90 -18.82
C PHE A 190 9.95 12.72 -17.54
N ASN A 191 10.95 13.60 -17.56
CA ASN A 191 11.26 14.45 -16.40
C ASN A 191 10.46 15.78 -16.37
N SER A 192 9.72 16.14 -17.43
CA SER A 192 8.86 17.33 -17.46
C SER A 192 7.46 17.03 -16.90
N GLN A 193 6.94 15.82 -17.12
CA GLN A 193 5.61 15.37 -16.68
C GLN A 193 5.44 15.40 -15.14
N ASP A 194 4.27 15.83 -14.70
CA ASP A 194 3.89 15.94 -13.28
C ASP A 194 3.71 14.56 -12.61
N PHE A 195 3.21 13.57 -13.35
CA PHE A 195 3.12 12.18 -12.89
C PHE A 195 4.44 11.66 -12.34
N HIS A 196 5.57 11.84 -13.03
CA HIS A 196 6.87 11.35 -12.56
C HIS A 196 7.44 12.18 -11.40
N LYS A 197 7.13 13.48 -11.34
CA LYS A 197 7.50 14.33 -10.18
C LYS A 197 6.78 13.84 -8.92
N ASN A 198 5.47 13.57 -9.03
CA ASN A 198 4.67 13.07 -7.91
C ASN A 198 4.98 11.60 -7.57
N PHE A 199 5.27 10.75 -8.56
CA PHE A 199 5.67 9.36 -8.31
C PHE A 199 7.06 9.25 -7.65
N LYS A 200 8.00 10.16 -7.96
CA LYS A 200 9.26 10.28 -7.18
C LYS A 200 8.99 10.61 -5.71
N ILE A 201 7.97 11.43 -5.40
CA ILE A 201 7.54 11.67 -4.01
C ILE A 201 6.98 10.39 -3.36
N VAL A 202 6.17 9.59 -4.08
CA VAL A 202 5.69 8.27 -3.60
C VAL A 202 6.87 7.35 -3.27
N ILE A 203 7.82 7.17 -4.19
CA ILE A 203 8.98 6.30 -3.99
C ILE A 203 9.84 6.80 -2.83
N LYS A 204 10.11 8.11 -2.77
CA LYS A 204 10.89 8.72 -1.68
C LYS A 204 10.21 8.49 -0.33
N LYS A 205 8.89 8.67 -0.22
CA LYS A 205 8.11 8.35 0.99
C LYS A 205 8.27 6.87 1.38
N MET A 206 7.97 5.95 0.45
CA MET A 206 8.06 4.50 0.66
C MET A 206 9.44 4.06 1.16
N MET A 207 10.51 4.55 0.54
CA MET A 207 11.91 4.23 0.89
C MET A 207 12.31 4.83 2.24
N SER A 208 11.76 6.00 2.59
CA SER A 208 12.05 6.70 3.86
C SER A 208 11.47 6.01 5.10
N TYR A 209 10.73 4.91 4.96
CA TYR A 209 10.40 4.02 6.09
C TYR A 209 11.63 3.25 6.62
N TYR A 210 12.69 3.12 5.82
CA TYR A 210 13.81 2.21 6.11
C TYR A 210 15.22 2.83 5.96
N PRO A 211 15.47 4.09 6.35
CA PRO A 211 16.76 4.76 6.13
C PRO A 211 17.94 4.02 6.80
N SER A 212 17.68 3.33 7.92
CA SER A 212 18.67 2.55 8.65
C SER A 212 19.32 1.43 7.83
N LEU A 213 18.65 0.93 6.78
CA LEU A 213 19.18 -0.13 5.91
C LEU A 213 20.55 0.21 5.34
N LEU A 214 20.84 1.49 5.07
CA LEU A 214 22.14 1.97 4.57
C LEU A 214 23.32 1.43 5.39
N HIS A 215 23.17 1.30 6.70
CA HIS A 215 24.22 0.84 7.60
C HIS A 215 24.39 -0.69 7.61
N HIS A 216 23.49 -1.46 6.99
CA HIS A 216 23.50 -2.92 7.04
C HIS A 216 24.62 -3.53 6.18
N LYS A 217 25.42 -4.43 6.78
CA LYS A 217 26.64 -4.99 6.18
C LYS A 217 26.42 -5.95 5.01
N LYS A 218 25.16 -6.35 4.74
CA LYS A 218 24.80 -7.15 3.56
C LYS A 218 24.47 -6.32 2.32
N MET A 219 24.34 -5.00 2.43
CA MET A 219 24.19 -4.15 1.24
C MET A 219 25.53 -4.04 0.53
N THR A 220 25.54 -4.37 -0.75
CA THR A 220 26.64 -4.07 -1.66
C THR A 220 26.77 -2.56 -1.88
N ASN A 221 27.93 -2.11 -2.34
CA ASN A 221 28.15 -0.70 -2.65
C ASN A 221 27.18 -0.17 -3.74
N TYR A 222 26.74 -1.04 -4.66
CA TYR A 222 25.71 -0.70 -5.64
C TYR A 222 24.34 -0.51 -5.00
N GLU A 223 23.87 -1.50 -4.21
CA GLU A 223 22.58 -1.41 -3.51
C GLU A 223 22.53 -0.20 -2.58
N ARG A 224 23.62 0.09 -1.84
CA ARG A 224 23.71 1.26 -0.97
C ARG A 224 23.55 2.55 -1.77
N LYS A 225 24.35 2.74 -2.83
CA LYS A 225 24.29 3.94 -3.69
C LYS A 225 22.96 4.10 -4.43
N SER A 226 22.31 3.00 -4.78
CA SER A 226 20.96 2.98 -5.35
C SER A 226 19.91 3.44 -4.32
N PHE A 227 19.97 2.91 -3.09
CA PHE A 227 19.06 3.28 -2.01
C PHE A 227 19.28 4.73 -1.51
N GLU A 228 20.53 5.22 -1.46
CA GLU A 228 20.86 6.63 -1.20
C GLU A 228 20.16 7.58 -2.18
N ARG A 229 20.18 7.26 -3.48
CA ARG A 229 19.48 8.03 -4.52
C ARG A 229 17.97 7.95 -4.39
N TYR A 230 17.42 6.78 -4.08
CA TYR A 230 15.98 6.64 -3.82
C TYR A 230 15.51 7.47 -2.61
N LEU A 231 16.31 7.56 -1.54
CA LEU A 231 16.04 8.41 -0.38
C LEU A 231 16.21 9.91 -0.71
N ALA A 232 17.18 10.28 -1.55
CA ALA A 232 17.44 11.66 -1.92
C ALA A 232 16.45 12.21 -2.97
N GLU A 233 16.30 11.51 -4.09
CA GLU A 233 15.64 11.96 -5.33
C GLU A 233 14.33 11.23 -5.65
N GLY A 234 14.03 10.11 -4.98
CA GLY A 234 12.90 9.25 -5.32
C GLY A 234 13.11 8.38 -6.56
N ILE A 235 14.33 8.30 -7.10
CA ILE A 235 14.69 7.48 -8.27
C ILE A 235 16.17 7.09 -8.20
N ASP A 236 16.54 5.92 -8.73
CA ASP A 236 17.93 5.56 -9.00
C ASP A 236 18.24 5.69 -10.50
N THR A 237 19.08 6.68 -10.83
CA THR A 237 19.57 7.10 -12.18
C THR A 237 18.62 7.96 -13.04
N PRO A 238 19.15 8.79 -13.97
CA PRO A 238 18.36 9.75 -14.74
C PRO A 238 17.45 9.17 -15.84
N VAL A 239 17.37 7.84 -16.00
CA VAL A 239 16.97 7.20 -17.27
C VAL A 239 15.86 6.16 -17.10
N GLY A 240 14.77 6.35 -17.85
CA GLY A 240 13.84 5.28 -18.26
C GLY A 240 12.59 5.07 -17.37
N PRO A 241 11.37 5.03 -17.96
CA PRO A 241 10.15 4.69 -17.22
C PRO A 241 10.20 3.37 -16.47
N GLY A 242 10.86 2.35 -17.05
CA GLY A 242 10.93 1.00 -16.48
C GLY A 242 11.49 0.92 -15.06
N LYS A 243 12.38 1.84 -14.66
CA LYS A 243 12.98 1.83 -13.32
C LYS A 243 12.07 2.35 -12.21
N ILE A 244 11.14 3.26 -12.51
CA ILE A 244 10.14 3.72 -11.53
C ILE A 244 9.33 2.52 -11.00
N TRP A 245 8.91 1.65 -11.92
CA TRP A 245 8.14 0.44 -11.62
C TRP A 245 8.90 -0.61 -10.81
N GLN A 246 10.23 -0.66 -10.92
CA GLN A 246 11.10 -1.59 -10.20
C GLN A 246 11.43 -1.17 -8.76
N SER A 247 11.11 0.08 -8.37
CA SER A 247 11.48 0.64 -7.07
C SER A 247 10.95 -0.15 -5.85
N ALA A 248 9.68 -0.57 -5.88
CA ALA A 248 9.08 -1.37 -4.81
C ALA A 248 9.67 -2.79 -4.74
N TYR A 249 9.98 -3.40 -5.90
CA TYR A 249 10.66 -4.70 -5.98
C TYR A 249 12.08 -4.63 -5.42
N PHE A 250 12.84 -3.57 -5.73
CA PHE A 250 14.16 -3.32 -5.15
C PHE A 250 14.10 -3.22 -3.63
N LEU A 251 13.16 -2.45 -3.07
CA LEU A 251 12.96 -2.37 -1.62
C LEU A 251 12.56 -3.72 -1.01
N MET A 252 11.69 -4.49 -1.66
CA MET A 252 11.33 -5.85 -1.22
C MET A 252 12.56 -6.75 -1.10
N GLN A 253 13.46 -6.71 -2.09
CA GLN A 253 14.68 -7.52 -2.06
C GLN A 253 15.65 -7.06 -0.96
N LEU A 254 15.80 -5.75 -0.72
CA LEU A 254 16.58 -5.25 0.42
C LEU A 254 16.01 -5.71 1.78
N LEU A 255 14.68 -5.65 1.94
CA LEU A 255 14.00 -6.11 3.17
C LEU A 255 14.17 -7.62 3.38
N ARG A 256 13.95 -8.45 2.35
CA ARG A 256 14.20 -9.90 2.41
C ARG A 256 15.67 -10.21 2.77
N LYS A 257 16.63 -9.50 2.16
CA LYS A 257 18.08 -9.71 2.34
C LYS A 257 18.59 -9.30 3.73
N CYS A 258 18.14 -8.15 4.22
CA CYS A 258 18.68 -7.48 5.41
C CYS A 258 17.83 -7.68 6.66
N VAL A 259 16.51 -7.51 6.55
CA VAL A 259 15.58 -7.65 7.67
C VAL A 259 15.23 -9.14 7.87
N LYS A 260 14.99 -9.88 6.78
CA LYS A 260 14.54 -11.29 6.78
C LYS A 260 13.15 -11.52 7.40
N LYS A 261 12.19 -10.60 7.17
CA LYS A 261 10.77 -10.87 7.43
C LYS A 261 10.02 -11.10 6.13
N ASN A 262 8.85 -11.72 6.22
CA ASN A 262 7.88 -11.75 5.15
C ASN A 262 7.44 -10.31 4.83
N VAL A 263 7.37 -9.98 3.53
CA VAL A 263 7.04 -8.61 3.08
C VAL A 263 5.56 -8.51 2.76
N VAL A 264 4.87 -7.57 3.40
CA VAL A 264 3.48 -7.20 3.09
C VAL A 264 3.49 -5.85 2.37
N VAL A 265 2.70 -5.72 1.30
CA VAL A 265 2.52 -4.45 0.58
C VAL A 265 1.18 -3.84 0.99
N VAL A 266 1.20 -2.59 1.43
CA VAL A 266 0.00 -1.80 1.77
C VAL A 266 -0.03 -0.59 0.86
N VAL A 267 -1.08 -0.46 0.05
CA VAL A 267 -1.29 0.66 -0.87
C VAL A 267 -2.45 1.50 -0.35
N ASP A 268 -2.24 2.82 -0.23
CA ASP A 268 -3.29 3.78 0.15
C ASP A 268 -3.49 4.83 -0.94
N SER A 269 -4.68 5.45 -0.94
CA SER A 269 -5.11 6.40 -1.98
C SER A 269 -5.01 5.85 -3.42
N TYR A 270 -5.28 4.55 -3.61
CA TYR A 270 -5.20 3.87 -4.92
C TYR A 270 -6.08 4.53 -6.00
N ASP A 271 -7.19 5.15 -5.60
CA ASP A 271 -8.08 5.96 -6.43
C ASP A 271 -7.38 7.19 -7.06
N ALA A 272 -6.25 7.64 -6.52
CA ALA A 272 -5.42 8.70 -7.11
C ALA A 272 -4.90 8.38 -8.52
N LEU A 273 -4.75 7.09 -8.87
CA LEU A 273 -4.39 6.66 -10.23
C LEU A 273 -5.52 6.87 -11.25
N CYS A 274 -6.78 6.92 -10.79
CA CYS A 274 -7.95 7.07 -11.66
C CYS A 274 -8.35 8.53 -11.89
N ILE A 275 -8.05 9.43 -10.95
CA ILE A 275 -8.38 10.86 -11.01
C ILE A 275 -7.94 11.53 -12.34
N PRO A 276 -6.71 11.35 -12.84
CA PRO A 276 -6.27 11.96 -14.10
C PRO A 276 -7.07 11.46 -15.31
N SER A 277 -7.41 10.17 -15.34
CA SER A 277 -8.23 9.56 -16.41
C SER A 277 -9.70 9.98 -16.36
N MET A 278 -10.19 10.46 -15.22
CA MET A 278 -11.57 10.91 -15.03
C MET A 278 -11.73 12.43 -15.24
N PHE A 279 -10.77 13.24 -14.78
CA PHE A 279 -10.88 14.70 -14.68
C PHE A 279 -9.74 15.49 -15.36
N GLY A 280 -8.68 14.81 -15.83
CA GLY A 280 -7.54 15.45 -16.50
C GLY A 280 -7.89 16.05 -17.87
N GLU A 281 -6.99 16.90 -18.36
CA GLU A 281 -7.20 17.66 -19.60
C GLU A 281 -7.13 16.76 -20.84
N THR A 282 -8.30 16.40 -21.38
CA THR A 282 -8.39 15.63 -22.64
C THR A 282 -7.86 16.40 -23.86
N SER A 283 -7.76 17.74 -23.76
CA SER A 283 -7.02 18.61 -24.70
C SER A 283 -5.54 18.26 -24.82
N LEU A 284 -4.94 17.65 -23.79
CA LEU A 284 -3.55 17.22 -23.79
C LEU A 284 -3.36 15.79 -24.31
N VAL A 285 -4.41 15.05 -24.67
CA VAL A 285 -4.31 13.74 -25.34
C VAL A 285 -4.25 13.95 -26.86
N SER A 286 -3.14 13.58 -27.49
CA SER A 286 -3.00 13.73 -28.95
C SER A 286 -3.87 12.68 -29.66
N PRO A 287 -4.73 13.05 -30.64
CA PRO A 287 -5.58 12.09 -31.37
C PRO A 287 -4.82 11.08 -32.27
N THR A 288 -3.49 11.16 -32.30
CA THR A 288 -2.61 10.57 -33.33
C THR A 288 -2.15 9.14 -33.02
N ILE A 289 -2.83 8.43 -32.11
CA ILE A 289 -2.54 7.02 -31.79
C ILE A 289 -3.86 6.24 -31.79
N LEU A 290 -4.27 5.85 -32.99
CA LEU A 290 -5.18 4.74 -33.32
C LEU A 290 -4.56 4.01 -34.52
#